data_AF-A0A925R6L9-F1
#
_entry.id   AF-A0A925R6L9-F1
#
_cell.length_a   1.000
_cell.length_b   1.000
_cell.length_c   1.000
_cell.angle_alpha   90.00
_cell.angle_beta   90.00
_cell.angle_gamma   90.00
#
_symmetry.space_group_name_H-M   'P 1'
#
loop_
_entity.id
_entity.type
_entity.pdbx_description
1 polymer ?
#
loop_
_entity_poly.entity_id
_entity_poly.type
_entity_poly.pdbx_seq_one_letter_code
_entity_poly.pdbx_strand_id
1 'polypeptide(L)'
;MSNADGLFKEMCENIINKGYSSEGQIVRPKWQDGVMAHTIKSFAVVNRYDLSQEFPILTLRPTNLKAAIDEILWIWQRKSNNVNDLNSKIWD
;
A
#
# COMPACT_ATOMS: atom_id res chain seq x y z
N MET A 1 -19.03 -5.58 -4.87
CA MET A 1 -17.67 -5.56 -4.31
C MET A 1 -16.77 -6.06 -5.43
N SER A 2 -15.75 -5.31 -5.83
CA SER A 2 -14.85 -5.77 -6.92
C SER A 2 -14.09 -7.02 -6.50
N ASN A 3 -13.53 -7.77 -7.45
CA ASN A 3 -12.67 -8.91 -7.11
C ASN A 3 -11.46 -8.43 -6.29
N ALA A 4 -10.90 -7.28 -6.65
CA ALA A 4 -9.84 -6.62 -5.88
C ALA A 4 -10.22 -6.31 -4.43
N ASP A 5 -11.44 -5.85 -4.17
CA ASP A 5 -11.93 -5.60 -2.81
C ASP A 5 -12.07 -6.89 -1.99
N GLY A 6 -12.58 -7.96 -2.62
CA GLY A 6 -12.72 -9.27 -1.99
C GLY A 6 -11.38 -9.84 -1.55
N LEU A 7 -10.40 -9.86 -2.47
CA LEU A 7 -9.02 -10.29 -2.19
C LEU A 7 -8.36 -9.44 -1.10
N PHE A 8 -8.55 -8.12 -1.14
CA PHE A 8 -8.00 -7.22 -0.13
C PHE A 8 -8.59 -7.51 1.25
N LYS A 9 -9.91 -7.71 1.35
CA LYS A 9 -10.57 -8.04 2.61
C LYS A 9 -10.09 -9.37 3.19
N GLU A 10 -10.03 -10.42 2.37
CA GLU A 10 -9.53 -11.73 2.79
C GLU A 10 -8.08 -11.65 3.28
N MET A 11 -7.23 -10.88 2.58
CA MET A 11 -5.85 -10.65 3.01
C MET A 11 -5.80 -9.93 4.36
N CYS A 12 -6.58 -8.87 4.57
CA CYS A 12 -6.64 -8.17 5.85
C CYS A 12 -7.12 -9.09 6.99
N GLU A 13 -8.17 -9.88 6.76
CA GLU A 13 -8.67 -10.85 7.75
C GLU A 13 -7.61 -11.90 8.10
N ASN A 14 -6.86 -12.40 7.12
CA ASN A 14 -5.75 -13.33 7.36
C ASN A 14 -4.62 -12.68 8.18
N ILE A 15 -4.25 -11.44 7.88
CA ILE A 15 -3.22 -10.71 8.66
C ILE A 15 -3.68 -10.54 10.11
N ILE A 16 -4.92 -10.11 10.34
CA ILE A 16 -5.44 -9.86 11.69
C ILE A 16 -5.49 -11.16 12.52
N ASN A 17 -5.99 -12.25 11.92
CA ASN A 17 -6.25 -13.49 12.67
C ASN A 17 -5.04 -14.44 12.77
N LYS A 18 -4.12 -14.39 11.81
CA LYS A 18 -3.03 -15.38 11.66
C LYS A 18 -1.65 -14.75 11.45
N GLY A 19 -1.55 -13.43 11.42
CA GLY A 19 -0.30 -12.74 11.17
C GLY A 19 0.66 -12.79 12.36
N TYR A 20 1.94 -12.54 12.08
CA TYR A 20 3.00 -12.45 13.08
C TYR A 20 3.07 -11.04 13.66
N SER A 21 3.01 -10.92 14.99
CA SER A 21 3.13 -9.65 15.71
C SER A 21 4.59 -9.24 15.91
N SER A 22 4.89 -7.96 15.74
CA SER A 22 6.19 -7.38 16.09
C SER A 22 6.29 -6.90 17.54
N GLU A 23 5.31 -7.18 18.40
CA GLU A 23 5.40 -6.88 19.83
C GLU A 23 6.58 -7.63 20.49
N GLY A 24 7.23 -6.98 21.45
CA GLY A 24 8.46 -7.48 22.08
C GLY A 24 9.74 -7.36 21.21
N GLN A 25 9.62 -6.94 19.95
CA GLN A 25 10.76 -6.63 19.09
C GLN A 25 11.17 -5.16 19.20
N ILE A 26 12.45 -4.88 18.98
CA ILE A 26 12.95 -3.50 18.87
C ILE A 26 12.52 -2.94 17.51
N VAL A 27 11.60 -1.98 17.52
CA VAL A 27 11.14 -1.27 16.32
C VAL A 27 11.61 0.19 16.36
N ARG A 28 11.73 0.85 15.19
CA ARG A 28 12.02 2.29 15.10
C ARG A 28 10.79 3.18 14.90
N PRO A 29 9.77 2.78 14.11
CA PRO A 29 8.59 3.62 13.88
C PRO A 29 7.86 3.95 15.18
N LYS A 30 7.39 5.18 15.30
CA LYS A 30 6.62 5.69 16.45
C LYS A 30 5.38 6.42 15.93
N TRP A 31 4.32 6.39 16.72
CA TRP A 31 3.15 7.23 16.54
C TRP A 31 3.47 8.68 16.92
N GLN A 32 2.56 9.60 16.61
CA GLN A 32 2.72 11.03 16.92
C GLN A 32 2.84 11.32 18.42
N ASP A 33 2.27 10.45 19.26
CA ASP A 33 2.35 10.50 20.73
C ASP A 33 3.65 9.88 21.29
N GLY A 34 4.54 9.38 20.41
CA GLY A 34 5.82 8.77 20.77
C GLY A 34 5.76 7.28 21.10
N VAL A 35 4.57 6.66 21.12
CA VAL A 35 4.40 5.22 21.35
C VAL A 35 4.98 4.43 20.17
N MET A 36 5.63 3.30 20.45
CA MET A 36 6.20 2.45 19.40
C MET A 36 5.10 1.87 18.50
N ALA A 37 5.24 2.04 17.19
CA ALA A 37 4.27 1.54 16.21
C ALA A 37 4.58 0.09 15.82
N HIS A 38 4.00 -0.86 16.55
CA HIS A 38 4.08 -2.29 16.22
C HIS A 38 3.10 -2.69 15.10
N THR A 39 3.37 -3.80 14.44
CA THR A 39 2.62 -4.29 13.27
C THR A 39 2.28 -5.77 13.40
N ILE A 40 1.23 -6.20 12.71
CA ILE A 40 0.94 -7.61 12.44
C ILE A 40 1.11 -7.83 10.93
N LYS A 41 1.83 -8.89 10.53
CA LYS A 41 2.18 -9.12 9.11
C LYS A 41 2.04 -10.58 8.69
N SER A 42 1.79 -10.79 7.40
CA SER A 42 1.86 -12.10 6.75
C SER A 42 3.02 -12.14 5.77
N PHE A 43 3.67 -13.29 5.61
CA PHE A 43 4.80 -13.49 4.71
C PHE A 43 4.36 -14.10 3.38
N ALA A 44 5.00 -13.69 2.29
CA ALA A 44 4.84 -14.27 0.95
C ALA A 44 3.38 -14.33 0.42
N VAL A 45 2.61 -13.26 0.61
CA VAL A 45 1.27 -13.11 0.03
C VAL A 45 1.37 -12.90 -1.49
N VAL A 46 0.54 -13.62 -2.26
CA VAL A 46 0.47 -13.51 -3.72
C VAL A 46 -0.97 -13.28 -4.16
N ASN A 47 -1.25 -12.12 -4.77
CA ASN A 47 -2.55 -11.81 -5.36
C ASN A 47 -2.48 -11.95 -6.89
N ARG A 48 -3.56 -12.42 -7.51
CA ARG A 48 -3.69 -12.58 -8.96
C ARG A 48 -4.94 -11.85 -9.42
N TYR A 49 -4.80 -11.11 -10.52
CA TYR A 49 -5.87 -10.31 -11.09
C TYR A 49 -5.98 -10.62 -12.58
N ASP A 50 -7.21 -10.89 -13.05
CA ASP A 50 -7.51 -11.00 -14.48
C ASP A 50 -7.93 -9.63 -15.01
N LEU A 51 -7.05 -8.98 -15.75
CA LEU A 51 -7.26 -7.63 -16.30
C LEU A 51 -8.32 -7.60 -17.41
N SER A 52 -8.71 -8.75 -17.97
CA SER A 52 -9.81 -8.82 -18.94
C SER A 52 -11.18 -8.63 -18.26
N GLN A 53 -11.26 -8.91 -16.95
CA GLN A 53 -12.49 -8.84 -16.17
C GLN A 53 -12.66 -7.49 -15.47
N GLU A 54 -11.60 -6.99 -14.84
CA GLU A 54 -11.64 -5.71 -14.14
C GLU A 54 -10.27 -5.03 -14.03
N PHE A 55 -10.30 -3.70 -13.86
CA PHE A 55 -9.12 -2.95 -13.44
C PHE A 55 -8.97 -3.09 -11.91
N PRO A 56 -7.83 -3.61 -11.39
CA PRO A 56 -7.69 -3.97 -9.98
C PRO A 56 -7.43 -2.74 -9.11
N ILE A 57 -8.49 -1.96 -8.89
CA ILE A 57 -8.51 -0.81 -7.99
C ILE A 57 -9.56 -1.03 -6.90
N LEU A 58 -9.21 -0.63 -5.67
CA LEU A 58 -10.13 -0.74 -4.54
C LEU A 58 -11.30 0.22 -4.72
N THR A 59 -12.52 -0.27 -4.45
CA THR A 59 -13.75 0.52 -4.42
C THR A 59 -14.23 0.81 -2.98
N LEU A 60 -13.63 0.15 -1.99
CA LEU A 60 -13.92 0.37 -0.57
C LEU A 60 -13.54 1.77 -0.06
N ARG A 61 -12.55 2.41 -0.69
CA ARG A 61 -12.14 3.79 -0.38
C ARG A 61 -11.57 4.48 -1.62
N PRO A 62 -11.69 5.80 -1.74
CA PRO A 62 -11.03 6.55 -2.80
C PRO A 62 -9.52 6.31 -2.80
N THR A 63 -8.98 5.96 -3.95
CA THR A 63 -7.53 5.88 -4.19
C THR A 63 -7.12 7.06 -5.06
N ASN A 64 -6.05 7.77 -4.69
CA ASN A 64 -5.57 8.92 -5.45
C ASN A 64 -4.83 8.48 -6.73
N LEU A 65 -5.58 7.94 -7.69
CA LEU A 65 -5.06 7.35 -8.92
C LEU A 65 -4.31 8.38 -9.78
N LYS A 66 -4.76 9.64 -9.78
CA LYS A 66 -4.09 10.71 -10.54
C LYS A 66 -2.65 10.92 -10.06
N ALA A 67 -2.43 10.97 -8.75
CA ALA A 67 -1.09 11.11 -8.18
C ALA A 67 -0.23 9.86 -8.41
N ALA A 68 -0.83 8.65 -8.33
CA ALA A 68 -0.13 7.41 -8.64
C ALA A 68 0.35 7.34 -10.10
N ILE A 69 -0.47 7.81 -11.06
CA ILE A 69 -0.06 7.90 -12.47
C ILE A 69 1.06 8.93 -12.65
N ASP A 70 0.96 10.10 -12.03
CA ASP A 70 1.99 11.14 -12.08
C ASP A 70 3.35 10.61 -11.58
N GLU A 71 3.35 9.87 -10.47
CA GLU A 71 4.53 9.22 -9.92
C GLU A 71 5.13 8.17 -10.88
N ILE A 72 4.30 7.32 -11.49
CA ILE A 72 4.77 6.36 -12.51
C ILE A 72 5.44 7.08 -13.68
N LEU A 73 4.87 8.19 -14.16
CA LEU A 73 5.45 8.97 -15.26
C LEU A 73 6.73 9.70 -14.84
N TRP A 74 6.81 10.22 -13.61
CA TRP A 74 8.05 10.80 -13.08
C TRP A 74 9.19 9.78 -13.04
N ILE A 75 8.93 8.56 -12.57
CA ILE A 75 9.94 7.50 -12.47
C ILE A 75 10.28 6.91 -13.84
N TRP A 76 9.30 6.48 -14.63
CA TRP A 76 9.56 5.65 -15.81
C TRP A 76 9.66 6.43 -17.11
N GLN A 77 8.86 7.49 -17.26
CA GLN A 77 8.86 8.32 -18.47
C GLN A 77 9.92 9.43 -18.38
N ARG A 78 9.92 10.21 -17.29
CA ARG A 78 10.91 11.27 -17.09
C ARG A 78 12.25 10.73 -16.62
N LYS A 79 12.25 9.60 -15.88
CA LYS A 79 13.46 9.01 -15.29
C LYS A 79 14.20 10.02 -14.40
N SER A 80 13.43 10.86 -13.71
CA SER A 80 13.96 11.90 -12.84
C SER A 80 14.03 11.40 -11.40
N ASN A 81 15.05 11.86 -10.68
CA ASN A 81 15.18 11.74 -9.23
C ASN A 81 15.01 13.09 -8.52
N ASN A 82 14.70 14.16 -9.25
CA ASN A 82 14.44 15.48 -8.69
C ASN A 82 12.97 15.56 -8.23
N VAL A 83 12.76 15.71 -6.92
CA VAL A 83 11.42 15.79 -6.31
C VAL A 83 10.62 17.01 -6.78
N ASN A 84 11.29 18.07 -7.25
CA ASN A 84 10.61 19.25 -7.80
C ASN A 84 9.92 18.97 -9.14
N ASP A 85 10.24 17.86 -9.80
CA ASP A 85 9.59 17.43 -11.03
C ASP A 85 8.27 16.67 -10.77
N LEU A 86 8.02 16.26 -9.52
CA LEU A 86 6.81 15.57 -9.10
C LEU A 86 5.80 16.57 -8.51
N ASN A 87 4.53 16.48 -8.91
CA ASN A 87 3.51 17.43 -8.41
C ASN A 87 3.06 17.09 -6.97
N SER A 88 3.16 15.82 -6.60
CA SER A 88 2.82 15.33 -5.25
C SER A 88 3.92 15.68 -4.24
N LYS A 89 3.52 15.92 -2.99
CA LYS A 89 4.45 16.22 -1.88
C LYS A 89 4.70 15.04 -0.94
N ILE A 90 4.34 13.83 -1.34
CA ILE A 90 4.56 12.62 -0.53
C ILE A 90 6.04 12.20 -0.45
N TRP A 91 6.90 12.76 -1.30
CA TRP A 91 8.36 12.57 -1.33
C TRP A 91 9.15 13.80 -0.88
N ASP A 92 8.47 14.86 -0.40
CA ASP A 92 9.14 15.99 0.27
C ASP A 92 9.80 15.51 1.59
#